data_AF-A0A3D3UWE9-F1
#
_entry.id   AF-A0A3D3UWE9-F1
#
_cell.length_a   1.000
_cell.length_b   1.000
_cell.length_c   1.000
_cell.angle_alpha   90.00
_cell.angle_beta   90.00
_cell.angle_gamma   90.00
#
_symmetry.space_group_name_H-M   'P 1'
#
loop_
_entity.id
_entity.type
_entity.pdbx_description
1 polymer ?
#
loop_
_entity_poly.entity_id
_entity_poly.type
_entity_poly.pdbx_seq_one_letter_code
_entity_poly.pdbx_strand_id
1 'polypeptide(L)'
;CGVLMGFFYRWVANSMPADLADLGLPAEAGKLTPYTALVLFSVGLFVSNFVFNTIVMAKPFVGEPVPAGDYFKKGNPRLHLVGIVGGMIWGVGMSFSILAGDSAGYAISYGLGQGATMIAAVWGVFIWKEFKSAPTDTNKLLALMFVFYVIGLGLIITANIV
;
A
#
# COMPACT_ATOMS: atom_id res chain seq x y z
N CYS A 1 4.72 -11.19 3.97
CA CYS A 1 4.48 -9.89 3.30
C CYS A 1 5.31 -9.71 2.02
N GLY A 2 6.61 -10.01 2.02
CA GLY A 2 7.50 -9.74 0.86
C GLY A 2 7.09 -10.38 -0.48
N VAL A 3 6.72 -11.66 -0.51
CA VAL A 3 6.34 -12.32 -1.79
C VAL A 3 5.02 -11.78 -2.33
N LEU A 4 3.98 -11.66 -1.50
CA LEU A 4 2.69 -11.14 -1.96
C LEU A 4 2.76 -9.66 -2.34
N MET A 5 3.42 -8.82 -1.52
CA MET A 5 3.59 -7.39 -1.81
C MET A 5 4.56 -7.14 -2.98
N GLY A 6 5.59 -7.96 -3.16
CA GLY A 6 6.55 -7.80 -4.25
C GLY A 6 5.99 -8.18 -5.62
N PHE A 7 5.04 -9.13 -5.67
CA PHE A 7 4.51 -9.64 -6.93
C PHE A 7 3.21 -8.98 -7.39
N PHE A 8 2.33 -8.52 -6.49
CA PHE A 8 1.01 -8.02 -6.92
C PHE A 8 1.11 -6.83 -7.89
N TYR A 9 1.98 -5.86 -7.61
CA TYR A 9 2.05 -4.64 -8.39
C TYR A 9 2.54 -4.91 -9.83
N ARG A 10 3.41 -5.90 -10.02
CA ARG A 10 3.79 -6.38 -11.36
C ARG A 10 2.58 -6.87 -12.15
N TRP A 11 1.66 -7.62 -11.54
CA TRP A 11 0.45 -8.09 -12.21
C TRP A 11 -0.48 -6.94 -12.58
N VAL A 12 -0.61 -5.95 -11.69
CA VAL A 12 -1.38 -4.73 -11.96
C VAL A 12 -0.74 -3.96 -13.12
N ALA A 13 0.56 -3.70 -13.09
CA ALA A 13 1.27 -3.01 -14.16
C ALA A 13 1.16 -3.75 -15.51
N ASN A 14 1.28 -5.08 -15.53
CA ASN A 14 1.15 -5.88 -16.75
C ASN A 14 -0.28 -5.92 -17.31
N SER A 15 -1.29 -5.58 -16.51
CA SER A 15 -2.68 -5.45 -16.97
C SER A 15 -2.94 -4.16 -17.75
N MET A 16 -1.96 -3.24 -17.78
CA MET A 16 -2.02 -1.94 -18.43
C MET A 16 -0.88 -1.82 -19.46
N PRO A 17 -1.02 -0.95 -20.47
CA PRO A 17 0.09 -0.63 -21.35
C PRO A 17 1.18 0.15 -20.59
N ALA A 18 2.41 0.12 -21.14
CA ALA A 18 3.52 0.88 -20.60
C ALA A 18 3.35 2.39 -20.86
N ASP A 19 2.91 2.74 -22.07
CA ASP A 19 2.44 4.06 -22.45
C ASP A 19 0.93 3.99 -22.76
N LEU A 20 0.11 4.82 -22.11
CA LEU A 20 -1.33 4.85 -22.33
C LEU A 20 -1.69 5.16 -23.80
N ALA A 21 -0.85 5.87 -24.54
CA ALA A 21 -1.03 6.14 -25.97
C ALA A 21 -1.02 4.85 -26.82
N ASP A 22 -0.35 3.80 -26.35
CA ASP A 22 -0.21 2.53 -27.05
C ASP A 22 -1.43 1.60 -26.91
N LEU A 23 -2.42 1.95 -26.08
CA LEU A 23 -3.58 1.11 -25.82
C LEU A 23 -4.37 0.73 -27.10
N GLY A 24 -4.29 1.57 -28.14
CA GLY A 24 -4.93 1.32 -29.44
C GLY A 24 -4.19 0.31 -30.34
N LEU A 25 -2.96 -0.09 -29.98
CA LEU A 25 -2.15 -0.99 -30.79
C LEU A 25 -2.65 -2.44 -30.64
N PRO A 26 -2.58 -3.27 -31.71
CA PRO A 26 -2.97 -4.68 -31.64
C PRO A 26 -2.22 -5.49 -30.59
N ALA A 27 -0.97 -5.11 -30.29
CA ALA A 27 -0.13 -5.76 -29.27
C ALA A 27 -0.64 -5.57 -27.83
N GLU A 28 -1.41 -4.50 -27.61
CA GLU A 28 -1.94 -4.11 -26.30
C GLU A 28 -3.43 -4.47 -26.15
N ALA A 29 -3.98 -5.23 -27.10
CA ALA A 29 -5.38 -5.65 -27.10
C ALA A 29 -5.74 -6.42 -25.82
N GLY A 30 -6.83 -5.99 -25.16
CA GLY A 30 -7.32 -6.59 -23.91
C GLY A 30 -6.69 -6.02 -22.64
N LYS A 31 -5.73 -5.08 -22.75
CA LYS A 31 -5.23 -4.34 -21.59
C LYS A 31 -6.23 -3.26 -21.13
N LEU A 32 -6.08 -2.88 -19.87
CA LEU A 32 -6.93 -1.93 -19.19
C LEU A 32 -6.31 -0.52 -19.25
N THR A 33 -7.16 0.51 -19.24
CA THR A 33 -6.70 1.85 -18.85
C THR A 33 -6.40 1.88 -17.36
N PRO A 34 -5.55 2.82 -16.89
CA PRO A 34 -5.35 3.07 -15.45
C PRO A 34 -6.64 3.22 -14.65
N TYR A 35 -7.64 3.88 -15.23
CA TYR A 35 -8.95 4.08 -14.59
C TYR A 35 -9.75 2.78 -14.46
N THR A 36 -9.82 1.97 -15.52
CA THR A 36 -10.54 0.68 -15.46
C THR A 36 -9.79 -0.33 -14.57
N ALA A 37 -8.45 -0.31 -14.62
CA ALA A 37 -7.61 -1.10 -13.73
C ALA A 37 -7.88 -0.76 -12.26
N LEU A 38 -8.00 0.53 -11.91
CA LEU A 38 -8.37 0.95 -10.56
C LEU A 38 -9.73 0.41 -10.11
N VAL A 39 -10.73 0.43 -10.99
CA VAL A 39 -12.06 -0.10 -10.68
C VAL A 39 -12.00 -1.61 -10.41
N LEU A 40 -11.40 -2.38 -11.32
CA LEU A 40 -11.29 -3.83 -11.17
C LEU A 40 -10.43 -4.21 -9.96
N PHE A 41 -9.34 -3.48 -9.72
CA PHE A 41 -8.52 -3.64 -8.52
C PHE A 41 -9.32 -3.37 -7.25
N SER A 42 -10.13 -2.32 -7.22
CA SER A 42 -10.98 -1.99 -6.06
C SER A 42 -12.04 -3.05 -5.80
N VAL A 43 -12.66 -3.60 -6.86
CA VAL A 43 -13.62 -4.72 -6.73
C VAL A 43 -12.91 -5.96 -6.20
N GLY A 44 -11.75 -6.30 -6.76
CA GLY A 44 -10.95 -7.44 -6.29
C GLY A 44 -10.54 -7.29 -4.83
N LEU A 45 -10.11 -6.09 -4.42
CA LEU A 45 -9.78 -5.77 -3.04
C LEU A 45 -11.00 -5.93 -2.13
N PHE A 46 -12.15 -5.37 -2.52
CA PHE A 46 -13.40 -5.50 -1.77
C PHE A 46 -13.80 -6.96 -1.57
N VAL A 47 -13.91 -7.74 -2.66
CA VAL A 47 -14.32 -9.15 -2.60
C VAL A 47 -13.32 -9.99 -1.80
N SER A 48 -12.03 -9.82 -2.06
CA SER A 48 -10.97 -10.56 -1.36
C SER A 48 -10.98 -10.26 0.14
N ASN A 49 -11.27 -9.01 0.54
CA ASN A 49 -11.36 -8.62 1.93
C ASN A 49 -12.46 -9.41 2.65
N PHE A 50 -13.65 -9.53 2.06
CA PHE A 50 -14.72 -10.36 2.64
C PHE A 50 -14.33 -11.82 2.73
N VAL A 51 -13.71 -12.40 1.69
CA VAL A 51 -13.32 -13.80 1.68
C VAL A 51 -12.26 -14.08 2.76
N PHE A 52 -11.14 -13.38 2.71
CA PHE A 52 -10.02 -13.63 3.62
C PHE A 52 -10.33 -13.24 5.05
N ASN A 53 -10.98 -12.09 5.29
CA ASN A 53 -11.34 -11.71 6.66
C ASN A 53 -12.35 -12.69 7.27
N THR A 54 -13.34 -13.16 6.51
CA THR A 54 -14.29 -14.15 7.04
C THR A 54 -13.59 -15.46 7.41
N ILE A 55 -12.65 -15.94 6.58
CA ILE A 55 -11.87 -17.14 6.90
C ILE A 55 -11.04 -16.94 8.17
N VAL A 56 -10.34 -15.81 8.29
CA VAL A 56 -9.48 -15.51 9.45
C VAL A 56 -10.32 -15.27 10.71
N MET A 57 -11.50 -14.68 10.59
CA MET A 57 -12.44 -14.51 11.71
C MET A 57 -13.01 -15.86 12.19
N ALA A 58 -13.30 -16.78 11.26
CA ALA A 58 -13.80 -18.11 11.59
C ALA A 58 -12.72 -19.02 12.20
N LYS A 59 -11.47 -18.90 11.71
CA LYS A 59 -10.32 -19.69 12.18
C LYS A 59 -9.12 -18.78 12.46
N PRO A 60 -9.13 -18.02 13.56
CA PRO A 60 -8.05 -17.10 13.88
C PRO A 60 -6.76 -17.84 14.20
N PHE A 61 -5.63 -17.22 13.90
CA PHE A 61 -4.31 -17.76 14.24
C PHE A 61 -4.05 -17.76 15.75
N VAL A 62 -4.67 -16.83 16.48
CA VAL A 62 -4.59 -16.67 17.93
C VAL A 62 -5.94 -16.17 18.44
N GLY A 63 -6.45 -16.75 19.54
CA GLY A 63 -7.69 -16.34 20.19
C GLY A 63 -8.93 -17.10 19.73
N GLU A 64 -10.09 -16.62 20.15
CA GLU A 64 -11.40 -17.23 19.85
C GLU A 64 -11.96 -16.74 18.50
N PRO A 65 -12.74 -17.57 17.78
CA PRO A 65 -13.44 -17.16 16.56
C PRO A 65 -14.27 -15.90 16.78
N VAL A 66 -14.24 -14.99 15.80
CA VAL A 66 -14.93 -13.70 15.87
C VAL A 66 -16.23 -13.80 15.06
N PRO A 67 -17.42 -13.76 15.70
CA PRO A 67 -18.68 -13.75 14.98
C PRO A 67 -18.85 -12.47 14.15
N ALA A 68 -19.41 -12.57 12.94
CA ALA A 68 -19.68 -11.40 12.10
C ALA A 68 -20.54 -10.33 12.80
N GLY A 69 -21.42 -10.75 13.73
CA GLY A 69 -22.25 -9.85 14.52
C GLY A 69 -21.47 -8.92 15.45
N ASP A 70 -20.21 -9.25 15.80
CA ASP A 70 -19.36 -8.39 16.62
C ASP A 70 -19.00 -7.08 15.91
N TYR A 71 -18.98 -7.07 14.58
CA TYR A 71 -18.76 -5.85 13.79
C TYR A 71 -19.75 -4.74 14.15
N PHE A 72 -21.01 -5.11 14.43
CA PHE A 72 -22.07 -4.16 14.81
C PHE A 72 -22.23 -4.03 16.32
N LYS A 73 -22.05 -5.11 17.09
CA LYS A 73 -22.26 -5.11 18.54
C LYS A 73 -21.11 -4.49 19.32
N LYS A 74 -19.87 -4.76 18.90
CA LYS A 74 -18.64 -4.26 19.54
C LYS A 74 -18.09 -3.04 18.81
N GLY A 75 -18.45 -2.86 17.54
CA GLY A 75 -18.09 -1.68 16.76
C GLY A 75 -18.86 -0.42 17.20
N ASN A 76 -18.27 0.74 16.95
CA ASN A 76 -18.94 2.03 17.08
C ASN A 76 -18.63 2.90 15.86
N PRO A 77 -19.42 3.96 15.59
CA PRO A 77 -19.23 4.80 14.40
C PRO A 77 -17.84 5.41 14.29
N ARG A 78 -17.20 5.76 15.42
CA ARG A 78 -15.85 6.31 15.44
C ARG A 78 -14.81 5.29 15.00
N LEU A 79 -14.93 4.04 15.46
CA LEU A 79 -14.04 2.95 15.07
C LEU A 79 -14.16 2.65 13.57
N HIS A 80 -15.39 2.59 13.06
CA HIS A 80 -15.65 2.40 11.63
C HIS A 80 -15.08 3.56 10.81
N LEU A 81 -15.25 4.80 11.28
CA LEU A 81 -14.75 5.98 10.60
C LEU A 81 -13.22 5.98 10.49
N VAL A 82 -12.50 5.58 11.53
CA VAL A 82 -11.03 5.44 11.48
C VAL A 82 -10.63 4.43 10.39
N GLY A 83 -11.32 3.30 10.30
CA GLY A 83 -11.09 2.32 9.24
C GLY A 83 -11.37 2.86 7.84
N ILE A 84 -12.49 3.57 7.66
CA ILE A 84 -12.88 4.19 6.39
C ILE A 84 -11.86 5.25 5.96
N VAL A 85 -11.44 6.13 6.87
CA VAL A 85 -10.43 7.17 6.59
C VAL A 85 -9.08 6.54 6.23
N GLY A 86 -8.64 5.51 6.96
CA GLY A 86 -7.44 4.77 6.62
C GLY A 86 -7.52 4.14 5.21
N GLY A 87 -8.67 3.54 4.88
CA GLY A 87 -8.94 2.98 3.56
C GLY A 87 -8.94 4.03 2.45
N MET A 88 -9.52 5.21 2.69
CA MET A 88 -9.52 6.32 1.72
C MET A 88 -8.10 6.84 1.48
N ILE A 89 -7.31 7.07 2.53
CA ILE A 89 -5.93 7.54 2.41
C ILE A 89 -5.10 6.55 1.58
N TRP A 90 -5.22 5.26 1.90
CA TRP A 90 -4.50 4.21 1.18
C TRP A 90 -4.97 4.11 -0.28
N GLY A 91 -6.28 4.13 -0.53
CA GLY A 91 -6.85 4.03 -1.87
C GLY A 91 -6.47 5.21 -2.77
N VAL A 92 -6.45 6.43 -2.23
CA VAL A 92 -5.97 7.63 -2.94
C VAL A 92 -4.48 7.49 -3.28
N GLY A 93 -3.66 7.04 -2.32
CA GLY A 93 -2.25 6.78 -2.56
C GLY A 93 -2.01 5.77 -3.67
N MET A 94 -2.71 4.63 -3.64
CA MET A 94 -2.64 3.60 -4.68
C MET A 94 -3.10 4.12 -6.05
N SER A 95 -4.12 4.98 -6.07
CA SER A 95 -4.61 5.61 -7.30
C SER A 95 -3.53 6.48 -7.94
N PHE A 96 -2.85 7.32 -7.17
CA PHE A 96 -1.72 8.09 -7.67
C PHE A 96 -0.54 7.21 -8.11
N SER A 97 -0.26 6.11 -7.40
CA SER A 97 0.78 5.16 -7.80
C SER A 97 0.49 4.49 -9.15
N ILE A 98 -0.76 4.21 -9.48
CA ILE A 98 -1.14 3.66 -10.79
C ILE A 98 -1.09 4.74 -11.87
N LEU A 99 -1.65 5.92 -11.61
CA LEU A 99 -1.70 7.02 -12.58
C LEU A 99 -0.31 7.57 -12.92
N ALA A 100 0.61 7.63 -11.96
CA ALA A 100 1.99 8.04 -12.19
C ALA A 100 2.84 6.94 -12.86
N GLY A 101 2.33 5.71 -12.99
CA GLY A 101 3.06 4.59 -13.59
C GLY A 101 3.48 4.82 -15.04
N ASP A 102 2.62 5.50 -15.81
CA ASP A 102 2.86 5.90 -17.20
C ASP A 102 4.02 6.90 -17.33
N SER A 103 4.06 7.93 -16.46
CA SER A 103 5.06 9.00 -16.54
C SER A 103 6.39 8.70 -15.85
N ALA A 104 6.38 7.97 -14.72
CA ALA A 104 7.56 7.69 -13.91
C ALA A 104 8.08 6.25 -14.06
N GLY A 105 7.35 5.39 -14.77
CA GLY A 105 7.60 3.96 -14.82
C GLY A 105 7.06 3.23 -13.58
N TYR A 106 6.31 2.15 -13.82
CA TYR A 106 5.65 1.36 -12.77
C TYR A 106 6.58 0.87 -11.65
N ALA A 107 7.81 0.45 -11.97
CA ALA A 107 8.76 -0.03 -10.96
C ALA A 107 9.14 1.07 -9.95
N ILE A 108 9.23 2.32 -10.41
CA ILE A 108 9.65 3.46 -9.60
C ILE A 108 8.46 4.07 -8.89
N SER A 109 7.30 4.17 -9.55
CA SER A 109 6.05 4.53 -8.88
C SER A 109 5.73 3.62 -7.69
N TYR A 110 6.02 2.32 -7.81
CA TYR A 110 5.89 1.38 -6.70
C TYR A 110 7.01 1.53 -5.65
N GLY A 111 8.26 1.73 -6.10
CA GLY A 111 9.40 2.00 -5.21
C GLY A 111 9.20 3.27 -4.38
N LEU A 112 8.64 4.33 -4.97
CA LEU A 112 8.23 5.56 -4.30
C LEU A 112 7.11 5.33 -3.29
N GLY A 113 6.23 4.34 -3.52
CA GLY A 113 5.24 3.89 -2.56
C GLY A 113 5.83 3.46 -1.21
N GLN A 114 7.12 3.07 -1.18
CA GLN A 114 7.83 2.78 0.07
C GLN A 114 8.01 4.03 0.96
N GLY A 115 7.86 5.24 0.41
CA GLY A 115 7.76 6.47 1.19
C GLY A 115 6.69 6.42 2.28
N ALA A 116 5.63 5.62 2.12
CA ALA A 116 4.62 5.39 3.16
C ALA A 116 5.23 4.81 4.44
N THR A 117 6.21 3.91 4.34
CA THR A 117 6.92 3.33 5.49
C THR A 117 7.71 4.40 6.24
N MET A 118 8.34 5.35 5.52
CA MET A 118 9.04 6.48 6.13
C MET A 118 8.06 7.39 6.87
N ILE A 119 6.92 7.73 6.27
CA ILE A 119 5.88 8.54 6.91
C ILE A 119 5.33 7.84 8.17
N ALA A 120 5.08 6.53 8.10
CA ALA A 120 4.67 5.74 9.26
C ALA A 120 5.71 5.77 10.38
N ALA A 121 6.99 5.63 10.05
CA ALA A 121 8.09 5.72 11.01
C ALA A 121 8.18 7.13 11.64
N VAL A 122 8.02 8.20 10.85
CA VAL A 122 7.96 9.58 11.37
C VAL A 122 6.82 9.71 12.38
N TRP A 123 5.64 9.18 12.06
CA TRP A 123 4.48 9.24 12.94
C TRP A 123 4.72 8.47 14.25
N GLY A 124 5.26 7.25 14.18
CA GLY A 124 5.58 6.43 15.36
C GLY A 124 6.64 7.08 16.27
N VAL A 125 7.70 7.63 15.69
CA VAL A 125 8.80 8.25 16.45
C VAL A 125 8.41 9.60 17.04
N PHE A 126 7.81 10.50 16.24
CA PHE A 126 7.63 11.89 16.65
C PHE A 126 6.24 12.19 17.24
N ILE A 127 5.18 11.55 16.72
CA ILE A 127 3.80 11.82 17.16
C ILE A 127 3.40 10.88 18.29
N TRP A 128 3.50 9.57 18.09
CA TRP A 128 3.16 8.56 19.10
C TRP A 128 4.25 8.37 20.15
N LYS A 129 5.50 8.74 19.83
CA LYS A 129 6.65 8.66 20.72
C LYS A 129 6.85 7.25 21.28
N GLU A 130 6.69 6.25 20.41
CA GLU A 130 6.75 4.83 20.78
C GLU A 130 8.09 4.42 21.42
N PHE A 131 9.16 5.15 21.10
CA PHE A 131 10.52 4.90 21.59
C PHE A 131 10.89 5.76 22.80
N LYS A 132 9.96 6.47 23.44
CA LYS A 132 10.26 7.37 24.56
C LYS A 132 10.93 6.67 25.76
N SER A 133 10.57 5.41 26.00
CA SER A 133 11.12 4.57 27.08
C SER A 133 12.30 3.70 26.63
N ALA A 134 12.72 3.81 25.37
CA ALA A 134 13.85 3.04 24.85
C ALA A 134 15.20 3.62 25.33
N PRO A 135 16.29 2.82 25.35
CA PRO A 135 17.63 3.32 25.66
C PRO A 135 18.02 4.50 24.76
N THR A 136 18.82 5.44 25.28
CA THR A 136 19.22 6.66 24.56
C THR A 136 19.94 6.40 23.24
N ASP A 137 20.65 5.27 23.12
CA ASP A 137 21.30 4.84 21.88
C ASP A 137 20.30 4.46 20.76
N THR A 138 19.04 4.17 21.09
CA THR A 138 17.97 3.92 20.12
C THR A 138 17.74 5.11 19.20
N ASN A 139 17.90 6.34 19.71
CA ASN A 139 17.74 7.55 18.91
C ASN A 139 18.78 7.64 17.77
N LYS A 140 20.00 7.14 18.00
CA LYS A 140 21.04 7.06 16.95
C LYS A 140 20.63 6.06 15.86
N LEU A 141 20.08 4.92 16.25
CA LEU A 141 19.59 3.90 15.31
C LEU A 141 18.41 4.41 14.49
N LEU A 142 17.46 5.12 15.11
CA LEU A 142 16.34 5.75 14.42
C LEU A 142 16.81 6.82 13.44
N ALA A 143 17.76 7.68 13.83
CA ALA A 143 18.34 8.67 12.94
C ALA A 143 19.04 8.00 11.75
N LEU A 144 19.84 6.95 12.00
CA LEU A 144 20.53 6.20 10.95
C LEU A 144 19.55 5.51 10.00
N MET A 145 18.46 4.94 10.53
CA MET A 145 17.38 4.36 9.74
C MET A 145 16.79 5.41 8.78
N PHE A 146 16.43 6.60 9.27
CA PHE A 146 15.91 7.66 8.40
C PHE A 146 16.91 8.10 7.33
N VAL A 147 18.18 8.27 7.69
CA VAL A 147 19.24 8.64 6.73
C VAL A 147 19.36 7.59 5.62
N PHE A 148 19.49 6.31 5.97
CA PHE A 148 19.57 5.26 4.95
C PHE A 148 18.30 5.14 4.11
N TYR A 149 17.13 5.41 4.68
CA TYR A 149 15.86 5.41 3.95
C TYR A 149 15.83 6.51 2.89
N VAL A 150 16.21 7.74 3.27
CA VAL A 150 16.26 8.89 2.36
C VAL A 150 17.29 8.66 1.26
N ILE A 151 18.48 8.12 1.60
CA ILE A 151 19.49 7.75 0.62
C ILE A 151 18.95 6.69 -0.34
N GLY A 152 18.32 5.63 0.18
CA GLY A 152 17.75 4.55 -0.64
C GLY A 152 16.68 5.06 -1.61
N LEU A 153 15.74 5.89 -1.15
CA LEU A 153 14.74 6.52 -2.01
C LEU A 153 15.39 7.45 -3.04
N GLY A 154 16.37 8.25 -2.63
CA GLY A 154 17.11 9.13 -3.55
C GLY A 154 17.84 8.36 -4.65
N LEU A 155 18.44 7.22 -4.32
CA LEU A 155 19.09 6.34 -5.30
C LEU A 155 18.09 5.73 -6.27
N ILE A 156 16.92 5.28 -5.80
CA ILE A 156 15.84 4.75 -6.65
C ILE A 156 15.36 5.82 -7.65
N ILE A 157 15.16 7.05 -7.18
CA ILE A 157 14.75 8.17 -8.04
C ILE A 157 15.83 8.50 -9.06
N THR A 158 17.09 8.61 -8.62
CA THR A 158 18.23 8.95 -9.50
C THR A 158 18.44 7.90 -10.58
N ALA A 159 18.24 6.62 -10.26
CA ALA A 159 18.33 5.53 -11.23
C ALA A 159 17.28 5.60 -12.36
N ASN A 160 16.26 6.45 -12.27
CA ASN A 160 15.35 6.73 -13.39
C ASN A 160 15.86 7.79 -14.36
N ILE A 161 16.71 8.69 -13.86
CA ILE A 161 17.14 9.91 -14.56
C ILE A 161 18.40 9.64 -15.38
N VAL A 162 19.24 8.70 -14.90
CA VAL A 162 20.50 8.27 -15.53
C VAL A 162 20.27 7.00 -16.33
#